data_AF-A0A938L0Q1-F1
#
_entry.id   AF-A0A938L0Q1-F1
#
_cell.length_a   1.000
_cell.length_b   1.000
_cell.length_c   1.000
_cell.angle_alpha   90.00
_cell.angle_beta   90.00
_cell.angle_gamma   90.00
#
_symmetry.space_group_name_H-M   'P 1'
#
loop_
_entity.id
_entity.type
_entity.pdbx_description
1 polymer ?
#
loop_
_entity_poly.entity_id
_entity_poly.type
_entity_poly.pdbx_seq_one_letter_code
_entity_poly.pdbx_strand_id
1 'polypeptide(L)' 'AFLLEGEAEDMPEVALRFALGNPCISSALVGFSAHEHIAAAAAACRKGPLSAAVVRRIEALWASGFRGAPQRGC' A
#
# COMPACT_ATOMS: atom_id res chain seq x y z
N ALA A 1 -9.78 -7.41 -2.15
CA ALA A 1 -8.60 -7.69 -1.31
C ALA A 1 -8.76 -6.91 0.00
N PHE A 2 -8.45 -7.53 1.15
CA PHE A 2 -8.73 -7.04 2.51
C PHE A 2 -8.32 -5.57 2.81
N LEU A 3 -7.29 -5.07 2.14
CA LEU A 3 -6.80 -3.69 2.30
C LEU A 3 -7.37 -2.69 1.28
N LEU A 4 -8.08 -3.15 0.25
CA LEU A 4 -8.57 -2.31 -0.85
C LEU A 4 -9.99 -1.78 -0.65
N GLU A 5 -10.75 -2.31 0.30
CA GLU A 5 -12.19 -2.02 0.47
C GLU A 5 -12.48 -0.52 0.66
N GLY A 6 -12.71 0.19 -0.46
CA GLY A 6 -13.00 1.63 -0.52
C GLY A 6 -11.78 2.55 -0.38
N GLU A 7 -10.57 2.01 -0.25
CA GLU A 7 -9.39 2.77 0.14
C GLU A 7 -8.42 3.03 -1.00
N ALA A 8 -8.25 2.04 -1.88
CA ALA A 8 -7.33 2.10 -3.01
C ALA A 8 -7.80 1.18 -4.13
N GLU A 9 -7.35 1.46 -5.35
CA GLU A 9 -7.71 0.66 -6.53
C GLU A 9 -6.85 -0.61 -6.63
N ASP A 10 -5.62 -0.56 -6.13
CA ASP A 10 -4.67 -1.67 -6.17
C ASP A 10 -3.70 -1.68 -4.98
N MET A 11 -2.93 -2.77 -4.86
CA MET A 11 -1.96 -2.95 -3.78
C MET A 11 -0.74 -2.00 -3.87
N PRO A 12 -0.18 -1.68 -5.05
CA PRO A 12 0.85 -0.66 -5.18
C PRO A 12 0.44 0.71 -4.61
N GLU A 13 -0.79 1.15 -4.85
CA GLU A 13 -1.32 2.38 -4.25
C GLU A 13 -1.32 2.31 -2.72
N VAL A 14 -1.82 1.20 -2.14
CA VAL A 14 -1.80 1.00 -0.68
C VAL A 14 -0.38 1.08 -0.13
N ALA A 15 0.56 0.37 -0.76
CA ALA A 15 1.95 0.32 -0.30
C ALA A 15 2.62 1.71 -0.33
N LEU A 16 2.39 2.47 -1.41
CA LEU A 16 2.98 3.79 -1.57
C LEU A 16 2.40 4.80 -0.58
N ARG A 17 1.07 4.80 -0.40
CA ARG A 17 0.38 5.67 0.57
C ARG A 17 0.70 5.30 2.02
N PHE A 18 0.95 4.02 2.31
CA PHE A 18 1.43 3.58 3.61
C PHE A 18 2.83 4.13 3.91
N ALA A 19 3.79 3.97 2.98
CA ALA A 19 5.15 4.45 3.16
C ALA A 19 5.21 5.98 3.31
N LEU A 20 4.55 6.70 2.40
CA LEU A 20 4.55 8.17 2.39
C LEU A 20 3.62 8.79 3.46
N GLY A 21 2.76 8.00 4.10
CA GLY A 21 1.95 8.44 5.23
C GLY A 21 2.76 8.68 6.51
N ASN A 22 3.99 8.17 6.59
CA ASN A 22 4.88 8.42 7.72
C ASN A 22 5.64 9.75 7.50
N PRO A 23 5.48 10.76 8.37
CA PRO A 23 6.15 12.06 8.22
C PRO A 23 7.69 11.97 8.33
N CYS A 24 8.25 10.87 8.84
CA CYS A 24 9.69 10.62 8.87
C CYS A 24 10.25 10.06 7.55
N ILE A 25 9.40 9.78 6.56
CA ILE A 25 9.78 9.28 5.24
C ILE A 25 9.57 10.38 4.20
N SER A 26 10.66 10.92 3.64
CA SER A 26 10.59 12.01 2.66
C SER A 26 10.29 11.55 1.24
N SER A 27 10.56 10.28 0.90
CA SER A 27 10.40 9.75 -0.46
C SER A 27 10.30 8.22 -0.46
N ALA A 28 9.73 7.66 -1.54
CA ALA A 28 9.69 6.24 -1.83
C ALA A 28 10.26 5.98 -3.23
N LEU A 29 11.24 5.07 -3.33
CA LEU A 29 11.83 4.66 -4.60
C LEU A 29 10.95 3.58 -5.26
N VAL A 30 10.38 3.90 -6.43
CA VAL A 30 9.49 2.99 -7.17
C VAL A 30 10.23 2.44 -8.38
N GLY A 31 10.39 1.12 -8.45
CA GLY A 31 10.85 0.41 -9.64
C GLY A 31 9.69 0.13 -10.59
N PHE A 32 9.89 0.33 -11.89
CA PHE A 32 8.86 0.11 -12.91
C PHE A 32 9.44 -0.57 -14.16
N SER A 33 8.62 -1.41 -14.81
CA SER A 33 8.92 -2.07 -16.08
C SER A 33 8.05 -1.58 -17.24
N ALA A 34 7.09 -0.69 -16.97
CA ALA A 34 6.14 -0.13 -17.93
C ALA A 34 5.90 1.35 -17.61
N HIS A 35 5.61 2.16 -18.63
CA HIS A 35 5.46 3.61 -18.47
C HIS A 35 4.24 3.98 -17.61
N GLU A 36 3.18 3.19 -17.71
CA GLU A 36 1.91 3.37 -16.99
C GLU A 36 2.10 3.33 -15.48
N HIS A 37 3.08 2.55 -14.99
CA HIS A 37 3.40 2.48 -13.56
C HIS A 37 3.88 3.81 -12.99
N ILE A 38 4.57 4.63 -13.78
CA ILE A 38 5.05 5.95 -13.35
C ILE A 38 3.85 6.86 -13.05
N ALA A 39 2.89 6.90 -13.98
CA ALA A 39 1.69 7.72 -13.84
C ALA A 39 0.83 7.25 -12.66
N ALA A 40 0.65 5.92 -12.51
CA ALA A 40 -0.09 5.34 -11.40
C ALA A 40 0.56 5.64 -10.03
N ALA A 41 1.88 5.47 -9.92
CA ALA A 41 2.62 5.79 -8.69
C ALA A 41 2.51 7.29 -8.34
N ALA A 42 2.68 8.17 -9.33
CA ALA A 42 2.54 9.62 -9.12
C ALA A 42 1.11 9.99 -8.68
N ALA A 43 0.08 9.33 -9.21
CA ALA A 43 -1.30 9.53 -8.78
C ALA A 43 -1.53 9.07 -7.34
N ALA A 44 -1.03 7.89 -6.97
CA ALA A 44 -1.12 7.37 -5.61
C ALA A 44 -0.45 8.29 -4.57
N CYS A 45 0.74 8.87 -4.86
CA CYS A 45 1.42 9.83 -3.99
C CYS A 45 0.55 11.06 -3.63
N ARG A 46 -0.36 11.47 -4.53
CA ARG A 46 -1.21 12.65 -4.33
C ARG A 46 -2.48 12.37 -3.52
N LYS A 47 -2.85 11.10 -3.32
CA LYS A 47 -4.06 10.69 -2.59
C LYS A 47 -3.92 10.81 -1.06
N GLY A 48 -2.73 11.16 -0.56
CA GLY A 48 -2.48 11.33 0.87
C GLY A 48 -2.40 10.01 1.65
N PRO A 49 -2.33 10.07 2.99
CA PRO A 49 -2.19 8.88 3.82
C PRO A 49 -3.39 7.93 3.71
N LEU A 50 -3.18 6.69 4.11
CA LEU A 50 -4.27 5.72 4.29
C LEU A 50 -5.12 6.10 5.51
N SER A 51 -6.37 5.63 5.55
CA SER A 51 -7.16 5.78 6.76
C SER A 51 -6.56 5.01 7.94
N ALA A 52 -6.81 5.49 9.16
CA ALA A 52 -6.37 4.81 10.37
C ALA A 52 -6.93 3.38 10.47
N ALA A 53 -8.09 3.09 9.86
CA ALA A 53 -8.66 1.76 9.85
C ALA A 53 -7.81 0.77 9.05
N VAL A 54 -7.30 1.18 7.90
CA VAL A 54 -6.40 0.37 7.07
C VAL A 54 -5.05 0.18 7.75
N VAL A 55 -4.49 1.24 8.34
CA VAL A 55 -3.21 1.15 9.05
C VAL A 55 -3.30 0.13 10.19
N ARG A 56 -4.37 0.15 11.00
CA ARG A 56 -4.60 -0.88 12.04
C ARG A 56 -4.70 -2.31 11.49
N ARG A 57 -5.30 -2.48 10.31
CA ARG A 57 -5.37 -3.78 9.63
C ARG A 57 -3.97 -4.28 9.23
N ILE A 58 -3.11 -3.39 8.73
CA ILE A 58 -1.71 -3.68 8.40
C ILE A 58 -0.93 -4.06 9.66
N GLU A 59 -1.09 -3.31 10.75
CA GLU A 59 -0.45 -3.60 12.04
C GLU A 59 -0.86 -4.95 12.61
N ALA A 60 -2.15 -5.29 12.55
CA ALA A 60 -2.66 -6.59 12.97
C ALA A 60 -2.07 -7.73 12.13
N LEU A 61 -1.98 -7.53 10.80
CA LEU A 61 -1.36 -8.49 9.90
C LEU A 61 0.13 -8.68 10.23
N TRP A 62 0.85 -7.60 10.48
CA TRP A 62 2.26 -7.63 10.91
C TRP A 62 2.43 -8.38 12.25
N ALA A 63 1.60 -8.06 13.25
CA ALA A 63 1.64 -8.72 14.56
C ALA A 63 1.35 -10.23 14.47
N SER A 64 0.51 -10.66 13.52
CA SER A 64 0.24 -12.07 13.26
C SER A 64 1.42 -12.83 12.61
N GLY A 65 2.47 -12.12 12.20
CA GLY A 65 3.55 -12.69 11.40
C GLY A 65 3.08 -13.18 10.03
N PHE A 66 2.04 -12.55 9.48
CA PHE A 66 1.38 -12.95 8.23
C PHE A 66 0.81 -14.38 8.23
N ARG A 67 0.64 -15.03 9.40
CA ARG A 67 0.20 -16.43 9.54
C ARG A 67 -1.29 -16.68 9.26
N GLY A 68 -1.97 -15.80 8.54
CA GLY A 68 -3.42 -15.85 8.29
C GLY A 68 -3.87 -15.68 6.84
N ALA A 69 -2.96 -15.46 5.88
CA ALA A 69 -3.34 -15.36 4.47
C ALA A 69 -3.05 -16.70 3.75
N PRO A 70 -4.06 -17.41 3.22
CA PRO A 70 -3.80 -18.52 2.33
C PRO A 70 -3.04 -17.99 1.11
N GLN A 71 -1.80 -18.41 0.93
CA GLN A 71 -1.09 -18.16 -0.31
C GLN A 71 -1.72 -19.08 -1.36
N ARG A 72 -2.55 -18.52 -2.24
CA ARG A 72 -2.78 -19.15 -3.54
C ARG A 72 -1.48 -18.99 -4.32
N GLY A 73 -0.59 -19.96 -4.13
CA GLY A 73 0.53 -20.16 -5.03
C GLY A 73 0.01 -20.38 -6.45
N CYS A 74 0.77 -19.85 -7.41
CA CYS A 74 0.73 -20.32 -8.79
C CYS A 74 1.25 -21.76 -8.81
#